data_AF-A0A0F5YHU3-F1
#
_entry.id   AF-A0A0F5YHU3-F1
#
_cell.length_a   1.000
_cell.length_b   1.000
_cell.length_c   1.000
_cell.angle_alpha   90.00
_cell.angle_beta   90.00
_cell.angle_gamma   90.00
#
_symmetry.space_group_name_H-M   'P 1'
#
loop_
_entity.id
_entity.type
_entity.pdbx_description
1 polymer ?
#
loop_
_entity_poly.entity_id
_entity_poly.type
_entity_poly.pdbx_seq_one_letter_code
_entity_poly.pdbx_strand_id
1 'polypeptide(L)'
;MSEQPKKALFILGGLDDQDLSWIINRGKTQVIPPGETLIYEGRTISALYIVLKGVLSVSISPNGERELAKLYEGEVVGEISFIDNRPPLATVKAIEESLVLMVPRYELIAQLHRNAGFASRFYQGICLCLASRMRGTVRRLGYQVQDHYLEEVEEDTNELNESKQDFLELAEAKFNWLVHSLKTAESNHHSRNS
;
A
#
# COMPACT_ATOMS: atom_id res chain seq x y z
N MET A 1 14.35 -12.91 -9.46
CA MET A 1 13.38 -12.70 -8.36
C MET A 1 12.26 -11.88 -8.96
N SER A 2 11.04 -12.41 -9.08
CA SER A 2 9.93 -11.65 -9.65
C SER A 2 9.60 -10.48 -8.73
N GLU A 3 9.83 -9.26 -9.20
CA GLU A 3 9.50 -8.04 -8.48
C GLU A 3 7.98 -7.97 -8.34
N GLN A 4 7.47 -8.12 -7.11
CA GLN A 4 6.04 -8.00 -6.88
C GLN A 4 5.63 -6.54 -7.13
N PRO A 5 4.52 -6.27 -7.82
CA PRO A 5 4.10 -4.91 -8.09
C PRO A 5 3.80 -4.20 -6.76
N LYS A 6 4.54 -3.13 -6.48
CA LYS A 6 4.38 -2.25 -5.32
C LYS A 6 2.91 -1.80 -5.24
N LYS A 7 2.11 -2.28 -4.28
CA LYS A 7 0.65 -2.00 -4.24
C LYS A 7 0.29 -0.53 -4.05
N ALA A 8 1.18 0.25 -3.47
CA ALA A 8 1.10 1.70 -3.34
C ALA A 8 1.04 2.38 -4.71
N LEU A 9 1.60 1.77 -5.76
CA LEU A 9 1.49 2.27 -7.13
C LEU A 9 0.06 2.30 -7.63
N PHE A 10 -0.79 1.35 -7.21
CA PHE A 10 -2.20 1.37 -7.57
C PHE A 10 -2.95 2.54 -6.94
N ILE A 11 -2.58 2.91 -5.71
CA ILE A 11 -3.20 4.04 -5.01
C ILE A 11 -2.58 5.34 -5.52
N LEU A 12 -1.27 5.50 -5.42
CA LEU A 12 -0.55 6.73 -5.73
C LEU A 12 -0.48 7.04 -7.23
N GLY A 13 -0.43 6.03 -8.10
CA GLY A 13 -0.38 6.23 -9.55
C GLY A 13 -1.63 6.95 -10.08
N GLY A 14 -2.79 6.63 -9.49
CA GLY A 14 -4.06 7.26 -9.82
C GLY A 14 -4.27 8.65 -9.22
N LEU A 15 -3.48 9.07 -8.22
CA LEU A 15 -3.60 10.38 -7.58
C LEU A 15 -2.96 11.48 -8.42
N ASP A 16 -3.54 12.68 -8.40
CA ASP A 16 -2.94 13.87 -9.04
C ASP A 16 -1.94 14.58 -8.11
N ASP A 17 -1.27 15.62 -8.62
CA ASP A 17 -0.24 16.34 -7.85
C ASP A 17 -0.79 17.03 -6.60
N GLN A 18 -2.06 17.47 -6.63
CA GLN A 18 -2.71 18.09 -5.47
C GLN A 18 -3.02 17.04 -4.39
N ASP A 19 -3.47 15.85 -4.82
CA ASP A 19 -3.71 14.72 -3.93
C ASP A 19 -2.40 14.26 -3.26
N LEU A 20 -1.32 14.13 -4.03
CA LEU A 20 -0.01 13.75 -3.50
C LEU A 20 0.54 14.81 -2.54
N SER A 21 0.40 16.09 -2.89
CA SER A 21 0.77 17.21 -2.01
C SER A 21 -0.03 17.19 -0.71
N TRP A 22 -1.31 16.85 -0.77
CA TRP A 22 -2.15 16.69 0.42
C TRP A 22 -1.65 15.53 1.29
N ILE A 23 -1.35 14.38 0.69
CA ILE A 23 -0.80 13.21 1.42
C ILE A 23 0.52 13.56 2.10
N ILE A 24 1.44 14.25 1.41
CA ILE A 24 2.74 14.64 1.98
C ILE A 24 2.55 15.59 3.16
N ASN A 25 1.63 16.55 3.06
CA ASN A 25 1.40 17.54 4.11
C ASN A 25 0.68 16.97 5.33
N ARG A 26 -0.16 15.96 5.17
CA ARG A 26 -0.95 15.35 6.27
C ARG A 26 -0.34 14.07 6.83
N GLY A 27 0.43 13.37 6.00
CA GLY A 27 1.12 12.17 6.38
C GLY A 27 2.31 12.45 7.30
N LYS A 28 2.67 11.45 8.11
CA LYS A 28 3.84 11.48 8.98
C LYS A 28 4.67 10.23 8.75
N THR A 29 5.94 10.43 8.49
CA THR A 29 6.95 9.37 8.47
C THR A 29 7.16 8.84 9.89
N GLN A 30 7.24 7.52 10.01
CA GLN A 30 7.48 6.83 11.27
C GLN A 30 8.50 5.70 11.05
N VAL A 31 9.50 5.64 11.92
CA VAL A 31 10.43 4.51 11.99
C VAL A 31 9.84 3.45 12.91
N ILE A 32 9.77 2.22 12.42
CA ILE A 32 9.29 1.05 13.15
C ILE A 32 10.50 0.13 13.39
N PRO A 33 10.99 0.03 14.64
CA PRO A 33 12.12 -0.83 14.97
C PRO A 33 11.87 -2.31 14.67
N PRO A 34 12.92 -3.12 14.43
CA PRO A 34 12.77 -4.56 14.32
C PRO A 34 12.05 -5.15 15.55
N GLY A 35 11.07 -6.01 15.31
CA GLY A 35 10.30 -6.64 16.38
C GLY A 35 9.10 -5.83 16.88
N GLU A 36 8.95 -4.57 16.49
CA GLU A 36 7.81 -3.74 16.88
C GLU A 36 6.58 -4.01 16.01
N THR A 37 5.41 -3.99 16.66
CA THR A 37 4.12 -4.24 16.00
C THR A 37 3.51 -2.94 15.53
N LEU A 38 3.29 -2.81 14.22
CA LEU A 38 2.62 -1.67 13.59
C LEU A 38 1.09 -1.77 13.72
N ILE A 39 0.54 -2.97 13.51
CA ILE A 39 -0.90 -3.23 13.57
C ILE A 39 -1.13 -4.51 14.37
N TYR A 40 -2.10 -4.48 15.30
CA TYR A 40 -2.53 -5.66 16.04
C TYR A 40 -3.82 -6.22 15.44
N GLU A 41 -3.87 -7.54 15.27
CA GLU A 41 -5.11 -8.26 14.96
C GLU A 41 -6.22 -7.90 15.95
N GLY A 42 -7.44 -7.67 15.44
CA GLY A 42 -8.62 -7.37 16.26
C GLY A 42 -8.63 -6.00 16.92
N ARG A 43 -7.59 -5.16 16.77
CA ARG A 43 -7.56 -3.79 17.33
C ARG A 43 -7.85 -2.75 16.27
N THR A 44 -8.71 -1.79 16.56
CA THR A 44 -9.02 -0.70 15.64
C THR A 44 -7.77 0.09 15.26
N ILE A 45 -7.67 0.47 13.98
CA ILE A 45 -6.57 1.28 13.46
C ILE A 45 -7.03 2.72 13.23
N SER A 46 -6.14 3.67 13.50
CA SER A 46 -6.39 5.11 13.36
C SER A 46 -5.70 5.72 12.14
N ALA A 47 -5.07 4.91 11.30
CA ALA A 47 -4.33 5.36 10.12
C ALA A 47 -4.24 4.29 9.02
N LEU A 48 -3.97 4.76 7.81
CA LEU A 48 -3.47 3.95 6.70
C LEU A 48 -1.94 4.07 6.67
N TYR A 49 -1.23 3.00 6.31
CA TYR A 49 0.23 3.00 6.24
C TYR A 49 0.73 2.63 4.85
N ILE A 50 1.79 3.29 4.41
CA ILE A 50 2.55 2.93 3.20
C ILE A 50 3.98 2.59 3.61
N VAL A 51 4.46 1.42 3.23
CA VAL A 51 5.85 1.01 3.50
C VAL A 51 6.78 1.77 2.56
N LEU A 52 7.61 2.65 3.10
CA LEU A 52 8.57 3.45 2.32
C LEU A 52 9.95 2.77 2.23
N LYS A 53 10.29 1.93 3.20
CA LYS A 53 11.51 1.12 3.27
C LYS A 53 11.32 0.03 4.31
N GLY A 54 12.00 -1.10 4.14
CA GLY A 54 12.05 -2.18 5.13
C GLY A 54 11.14 -3.34 4.78
N VAL A 55 11.00 -4.27 5.73
CA VAL A 55 10.17 -5.47 5.58
C VAL A 55 9.31 -5.69 6.82
N LEU A 56 8.01 -5.86 6.60
CA LEU A 56 7.04 -6.21 7.63
C LEU A 56 6.52 -7.64 7.41
N SER A 57 6.27 -8.40 8.48
CA SER A 57 5.52 -9.66 8.44
C SER A 57 4.05 -9.41 8.69
N VAL A 58 3.20 -10.26 8.10
CA VAL A 58 1.77 -10.34 8.39
C VAL A 58 1.49 -11.70 8.99
N SER A 59 0.97 -11.75 10.21
CA SER A 59 0.68 -12.99 10.93
C SER A 59 -0.75 -13.01 11.48
N ILE A 60 -1.34 -14.20 11.58
CA ILE A 60 -2.60 -14.42 12.31
C ILE A 60 -2.33 -15.34 13.48
N SER A 61 -3.06 -15.15 14.58
CA SER A 61 -2.85 -15.94 15.80
C SER A 61 -4.08 -16.70 16.31
N PRO A 62 -4.82 -17.47 15.48
CA PRO A 62 -5.91 -18.29 16.00
C PRO A 62 -5.41 -19.48 16.84
N ASN A 63 -4.21 -20.03 16.59
CA ASN A 63 -3.65 -21.22 17.28
C ASN A 63 -2.09 -21.21 17.38
N GLY A 64 -1.49 -20.03 17.46
CA GLY A 64 -0.04 -19.81 17.32
C GLY A 64 0.26 -18.84 16.18
N GLU A 65 1.41 -18.16 16.23
CA GLU A 65 1.77 -17.14 15.26
C GLU A 65 2.12 -17.78 13.90
N ARG A 66 1.22 -17.66 12.92
CA ARG A 66 1.46 -18.14 11.55
C ARG A 66 1.69 -16.94 10.63
N GLU A 67 2.89 -16.83 10.06
CA GLU A 67 3.17 -15.86 9.00
C GLU A 67 2.38 -16.21 7.72
N LEU A 68 1.62 -15.25 7.21
CA LEU A 68 0.80 -15.35 6.01
C LEU A 68 1.47 -14.76 4.78
N ALA A 69 2.24 -13.69 4.99
CA ALA A 69 2.90 -12.91 3.95
C ALA A 69 3.98 -11.99 4.55
N LYS A 70 4.84 -11.48 3.67
CA LYS A 70 5.73 -10.34 3.93
C LYS A 70 5.29 -9.15 3.09
N LEU A 71 5.44 -7.96 3.64
CA LEU A 71 5.18 -6.69 2.99
C LEU A 71 6.51 -5.98 2.80
N TYR A 72 6.72 -5.47 1.59
CA TYR A 72 7.95 -4.79 1.16
C TYR A 72 7.65 -3.31 0.89
N GLU A 73 8.69 -2.58 0.51
CA GLU A 73 8.57 -1.22 0.00
C GLU A 73 7.45 -1.10 -1.05
N GLY A 74 6.66 -0.04 -0.91
CA GLY A 74 5.53 0.21 -1.77
C GLY A 74 4.31 -0.64 -1.44
N GLU A 75 4.27 -1.38 -0.35
CA GLU A 75 3.02 -2.02 0.12
C GLU A 75 2.16 -1.04 0.93
N VAL A 76 0.84 -1.25 0.89
CA VAL A 76 -0.14 -0.49 1.69
C VAL A 76 -0.77 -1.42 2.72
N VAL A 77 -0.93 -0.90 3.94
CA VAL A 77 -1.39 -1.66 5.10
C VAL A 77 -2.53 -0.93 5.81
N GLY A 78 -3.53 -1.68 6.23
CA GLY A 78 -4.73 -1.17 6.90
C GLY A 78 -5.84 -0.75 5.93
N GLU A 79 -5.67 -1.00 4.63
CA GLU A 79 -6.60 -0.62 3.58
C GLU A 79 -7.95 -1.34 3.69
N ILE A 80 -7.98 -2.63 4.03
CA ILE A 80 -9.24 -3.38 4.19
C ILE A 80 -10.04 -2.81 5.36
N SER A 81 -9.41 -2.71 6.53
CA SER A 81 -9.99 -2.11 7.74
C SER A 81 -10.41 -0.65 7.53
N PHE A 82 -9.69 0.07 6.68
CA PHE A 82 -10.05 1.44 6.35
C PHE A 82 -11.41 1.49 5.62
N ILE A 83 -11.63 0.57 4.67
CA ILE A 83 -12.79 0.54 3.78
C ILE A 83 -14.03 -0.03 4.46
N ASP A 84 -13.92 -1.18 5.12
CA ASP A 84 -15.07 -1.87 5.71
C ASP A 84 -15.36 -1.46 7.16
N ASN A 85 -14.50 -0.60 7.72
CA ASN A 85 -14.56 -0.12 9.11
C ASN A 85 -14.52 -1.25 10.15
N ARG A 86 -13.84 -2.37 9.85
CA ARG A 86 -13.64 -3.48 10.77
C ARG A 86 -12.20 -3.53 11.28
N PRO A 87 -11.97 -4.10 12.48
CA PRO A 87 -10.62 -4.34 12.95
C PRO A 87 -9.80 -5.21 11.97
N PRO A 88 -8.47 -5.07 11.94
CA PRO A 88 -7.58 -5.87 11.12
C PRO A 88 -7.72 -7.36 11.41
N LEU A 89 -7.65 -8.14 10.33
CA LEU A 89 -7.70 -9.61 10.38
C LEU A 89 -6.34 -10.24 10.71
N ALA A 90 -5.27 -9.45 10.80
CA ALA A 90 -3.91 -9.92 11.01
C ALA A 90 -3.07 -8.87 11.74
N THR A 91 -2.04 -9.36 12.43
CA THR A 91 -0.98 -8.56 13.04
C THR A 91 0.07 -8.24 11.99
N VAL A 92 0.61 -7.02 12.03
CA VAL A 92 1.69 -6.56 11.16
C VAL A 92 2.85 -6.10 12.02
N LYS A 93 4.03 -6.69 11.82
CA LYS A 93 5.20 -6.50 12.67
C LYS A 93 6.44 -6.27 11.83
N ALA A 94 7.34 -5.42 12.28
CA ALA A 94 8.60 -5.16 11.60
C ALA A 94 9.57 -6.35 11.78
N ILE A 95 10.10 -6.85 10.66
CA ILE A 95 11.17 -7.87 10.65
C ILE A 95 12.53 -7.16 10.79
N GLU A 96 12.66 -6.02 10.12
CA GLU A 96 13.81 -5.12 10.17
C GLU A 96 13.35 -3.69 10.39
N GLU A 97 14.29 -2.77 10.63
CA GLU A 97 13.99 -1.35 10.76
C GLU A 97 13.28 -0.86 9.50
N SER A 98 12.05 -0.43 9.67
CA SER A 98 11.16 -0.08 8.57
C SER A 98 10.72 1.37 8.67
N LEU A 99 10.66 2.05 7.54
CA LEU A 99 10.13 3.41 7.44
C LEU A 99 8.75 3.33 6.80
N VAL A 100 7.74 3.92 7.45
CA VAL A 100 6.37 3.96 6.94
C VAL A 100 5.86 5.39 6.85
N LEU A 101 5.03 5.68 5.85
CA LEU A 101 4.18 6.87 5.84
C LEU A 101 2.85 6.52 6.50
N MET A 102 2.58 7.15 7.64
CA MET A 102 1.30 7.08 8.34
C MET A 102 0.40 8.22 7.85
N VAL A 103 -0.78 7.89 7.31
CA VAL A 103 -1.82 8.85 6.92
C VAL A 103 -2.99 8.73 7.90
N PRO A 104 -3.26 9.77 8.73
CA PRO A 104 -4.31 9.69 9.73
C PRO A 104 -5.70 9.42 9.12
N ARG A 105 -6.40 8.42 9.64
CA ARG A 105 -7.72 7.99 9.15
C ARG A 105 -8.72 9.13 9.15
N TYR A 106 -8.74 9.94 10.21
CA TYR A 106 -9.71 11.04 10.34
C TYR A 106 -9.49 12.13 9.27
N GLU A 107 -8.23 12.47 8.95
CA GLU A 107 -7.93 13.45 7.90
C GLU A 107 -8.27 12.89 6.53
N LEU A 108 -7.93 11.62 6.29
CA LEU A 108 -8.24 10.96 5.02
C LEU A 108 -9.75 10.89 4.77
N ILE A 109 -10.54 10.50 5.77
CA ILE A 109 -12.01 10.49 5.66
C ILE A 109 -12.54 11.91 5.40
N ALA A 110 -12.04 12.92 6.13
CA ALA A 110 -12.46 14.30 5.91
C ALA A 110 -12.15 14.78 4.48
N GLN A 111 -11.00 14.41 3.92
CA GLN A 111 -10.63 14.76 2.56
C GLN A 111 -11.49 14.03 1.52
N LEU A 112 -11.77 12.74 1.73
CA LEU A 112 -12.66 11.96 0.86
C LEU A 112 -14.08 12.56 0.80
N HIS A 113 -14.60 13.09 1.92
CA HIS A 113 -15.90 13.76 1.93
C HIS A 113 -15.90 15.15 1.29
N ARG A 114 -14.78 15.88 1.35
CA ARG A 114 -14.68 17.26 0.87
C ARG A 114 -14.32 17.35 -0.61
N ASN A 115 -13.61 16.37 -1.15
CA ASN A 115 -13.11 16.39 -2.52
C ASN A 115 -13.50 15.09 -3.24
N ALA A 116 -14.55 15.16 -4.06
CA ALA A 116 -15.04 14.03 -4.84
C ALA A 116 -14.02 13.53 -5.88
N GLY A 117 -13.16 14.40 -6.41
CA GLY A 117 -12.09 14.02 -7.33
C GLY A 117 -11.03 13.17 -6.64
N PHE A 118 -10.55 13.62 -5.47
CA PHE A 118 -9.65 12.85 -4.61
C PHE A 118 -10.30 11.51 -4.24
N ALA A 119 -11.57 11.51 -3.84
CA ALA A 119 -12.28 10.30 -3.45
C ALA A 119 -12.39 9.28 -4.59
N SER A 120 -12.75 9.73 -5.80
CA SER A 120 -12.84 8.87 -6.96
C SER A 120 -11.52 8.17 -7.25
N ARG A 121 -10.41 8.93 -7.33
CA ARG A 121 -9.07 8.38 -7.61
C ARG A 121 -8.56 7.49 -6.50
N PHE A 122 -8.77 7.87 -5.23
CA PHE A 122 -8.39 7.07 -4.08
C PHE A 122 -9.12 5.73 -4.05
N TYR A 123 -10.45 5.72 -4.18
CA TYR A 123 -11.23 4.49 -4.18
C TYR A 123 -10.94 3.62 -5.41
N GLN A 124 -10.68 4.21 -6.57
CA GLN A 124 -10.22 3.45 -7.75
C GLN A 124 -8.91 2.73 -7.44
N GLY A 125 -7.94 3.40 -6.81
CA GLY A 125 -6.67 2.80 -6.42
C GLY A 125 -6.82 1.66 -5.41
N ILE A 126 -7.72 1.82 -4.43
CA ILE A 126 -8.08 0.75 -3.49
C ILE A 126 -8.68 -0.45 -4.22
N CYS A 127 -9.63 -0.23 -5.13
CA CYS A 127 -10.25 -1.30 -5.90
C CYS A 127 -9.22 -2.09 -6.70
N LEU A 128 -8.27 -1.41 -7.36
CA LEU A 128 -7.18 -2.05 -8.09
C LEU A 128 -6.25 -2.85 -7.16
N CYS A 129 -5.89 -2.30 -6.00
CA CYS A 129 -5.10 -2.99 -4.97
C CYS A 129 -5.78 -4.27 -4.50
N LEU A 130 -7.06 -4.20 -4.12
CA LEU A 130 -7.82 -5.35 -3.62
C LEU A 130 -8.06 -6.40 -4.72
N ALA A 131 -8.35 -5.98 -5.95
CA ALA A 131 -8.47 -6.89 -7.09
C ALA A 131 -7.15 -7.65 -7.37
N SER A 132 -6.02 -6.94 -7.34
CA SER A 132 -4.68 -7.54 -7.47
C SER A 132 -4.42 -8.56 -6.37
N ARG A 133 -4.74 -8.19 -5.12
CA ARG A 133 -4.61 -9.08 -3.96
C ARG A 133 -5.49 -10.33 -4.10
N MET A 134 -6.75 -10.16 -4.51
CA MET A 134 -7.68 -11.27 -4.68
C MET A 134 -7.19 -12.25 -5.74
N ARG A 135 -6.69 -11.78 -6.89
CA ARG A 135 -6.05 -12.63 -7.91
C ARG A 135 -4.86 -13.43 -7.34
N GLY A 136 -4.01 -12.79 -6.55
CA GLY A 136 -2.90 -13.46 -5.88
C GLY A 136 -3.35 -14.55 -4.89
N THR A 137 -4.38 -14.26 -4.09
CA THR A 137 -4.95 -15.23 -3.14
C THR A 137 -5.61 -16.41 -3.84
N VAL A 138 -6.41 -16.17 -4.89
CA VAL A 138 -7.08 -17.23 -5.67
C VAL A 138 -6.06 -18.15 -6.33
N ARG A 139 -4.98 -17.62 -6.92
CA ARG A 139 -3.88 -18.42 -7.48
C ARG A 139 -3.23 -19.34 -6.42
N ARG A 140 -3.06 -18.84 -5.19
CA ARG A 140 -2.48 -19.61 -4.07
C ARG A 140 -3.41 -20.68 -3.50
N LEU A 141 -4.72 -20.46 -3.56
CA LEU A 141 -5.73 -21.41 -3.06
C LEU A 141 -6.13 -22.47 -4.09
N GLY A 142 -5.93 -22.20 -5.39
CA GLY A 142 -6.85 -22.71 -6.39
C GLY A 142 -6.36 -23.75 -7.39
N TYR A 143 -5.10 -23.82 -7.81
CA TYR A 143 -4.76 -24.69 -8.96
C TYR A 143 -3.36 -25.34 -8.87
N GLN A 144 -3.31 -26.52 -8.24
CA GLN A 144 -2.42 -27.63 -8.61
C GLN A 144 -3.12 -28.60 -9.59
N VAL A 145 -4.03 -28.09 -10.45
CA VAL A 145 -4.75 -28.91 -11.44
C VAL A 145 -4.32 -28.48 -12.83
N GLN A 146 -3.48 -29.33 -13.45
CA GLN A 146 -3.14 -29.49 -14.88
C GLN A 146 -2.89 -28.22 -15.73
N ASP A 147 -1.63 -27.98 -16.07
CA ASP A 147 -1.09 -26.94 -16.96
C ASP A 147 -1.51 -27.03 -18.45
N HIS A 148 -2.80 -27.00 -18.82
CA HIS A 148 -3.16 -27.06 -20.26
C HIS A 148 -4.27 -26.13 -20.76
N TYR A 149 -4.77 -25.16 -19.99
CA TYR A 149 -5.89 -24.31 -20.45
C TYR A 149 -5.71 -22.79 -20.28
N LEU A 150 -4.52 -22.29 -19.95
CA LEU A 150 -4.32 -20.85 -19.73
C LEU A 150 -3.22 -20.19 -20.58
N GLU A 151 -2.69 -20.87 -21.60
CA GLU A 151 -1.72 -20.26 -22.52
C GLU A 151 -2.36 -19.38 -23.62
N GLU A 152 -3.68 -19.44 -23.84
CA GLU A 152 -4.32 -18.76 -24.99
C GLU A 152 -4.92 -17.37 -24.71
N VAL A 153 -4.76 -16.77 -23.52
CA VAL A 153 -5.36 -15.44 -23.23
C VAL A 153 -4.33 -14.32 -23.06
N GLU A 154 -3.03 -14.60 -23.15
CA GLU A 154 -2.00 -13.56 -23.00
C GLU A 154 -1.61 -12.86 -24.33
N GLU A 155 -2.08 -13.31 -25.49
CA GLU A 155 -1.63 -12.77 -26.79
C GLU A 155 -2.45 -11.59 -27.37
N ASP A 156 -3.56 -11.15 -26.76
CA ASP A 156 -4.43 -10.10 -27.35
C ASP A 156 -4.51 -8.80 -26.53
N THR A 157 -3.39 -8.35 -25.94
CA THR A 157 -3.36 -7.10 -25.14
C THR A 157 -2.22 -6.15 -25.48
N ASN A 158 -1.72 -6.11 -26.72
CA ASN A 158 -0.54 -5.28 -27.04
C ASN A 158 -0.76 -3.77 -26.74
N GLU A 159 -1.96 -3.20 -27.01
CA GLU A 159 -2.29 -1.80 -26.68
C GLU A 159 -2.57 -1.56 -25.18
N LEU A 160 -3.12 -2.55 -24.48
CA LEU A 160 -3.37 -2.49 -23.04
C LEU A 160 -2.08 -2.70 -22.22
N ASN A 161 -1.08 -3.36 -22.80
CA ASN A 161 0.19 -3.63 -22.15
C ASN A 161 1.09 -2.37 -22.15
N GLU A 162 1.17 -1.64 -23.28
CA GLU A 162 1.87 -0.35 -23.34
C GLU A 162 1.27 0.68 -22.36
N SER A 163 -0.06 0.86 -22.37
CA SER A 163 -0.74 1.79 -21.46
C SER A 163 -0.57 1.43 -19.97
N LYS A 164 -0.46 0.12 -19.67
CA LYS A 164 -0.22 -0.37 -18.31
C LYS A 164 1.24 -0.19 -17.90
N GLN A 165 2.18 -0.32 -18.83
CA GLN A 165 3.60 -0.11 -18.60
C GLN A 165 3.87 1.38 -18.33
N ASP A 166 3.32 2.28 -19.13
CA ASP A 166 3.37 3.73 -18.92
C ASP A 166 2.78 4.13 -17.56
N PHE A 167 1.65 3.52 -17.18
CA PHE A 167 1.03 3.77 -15.88
C PHE A 167 1.93 3.31 -14.72
N LEU A 168 2.57 2.16 -14.84
CA LEU A 168 3.48 1.63 -13.81
C LEU A 168 4.72 2.49 -13.67
N GLU A 169 5.33 2.92 -14.78
CA GLU A 169 6.47 3.84 -14.79
C GLU A 169 6.12 5.18 -14.13
N LEU A 170 4.97 5.76 -14.49
CA LEU A 170 4.49 7.00 -13.87
C LEU A 170 4.23 6.81 -12.38
N ALA A 171 3.59 5.72 -11.98
CA ALA A 171 3.31 5.43 -10.59
C ALA A 171 4.61 5.26 -9.78
N GLU A 172 5.63 4.62 -10.35
CA GLU A 172 6.92 4.42 -9.71
C GLU A 172 7.67 5.75 -9.56
N ALA A 173 7.67 6.59 -10.60
CA ALA A 173 8.19 7.95 -10.52
C ALA A 173 7.50 8.76 -9.41
N LYS A 174 6.17 8.68 -9.30
CA LYS A 174 5.40 9.33 -8.23
C LYS A 174 5.76 8.80 -6.84
N PHE A 175 5.92 7.49 -6.67
CA PHE A 175 6.32 6.89 -5.40
C PHE A 175 7.72 7.39 -4.98
N ASN A 176 8.69 7.34 -5.91
CA ASN A 176 10.05 7.81 -5.65
C ASN A 176 10.08 9.31 -5.33
N TRP A 177 9.30 10.11 -6.05
CA TRP A 177 9.15 11.54 -5.78
C TRP A 177 8.53 11.80 -4.40
N LEU A 178 7.51 11.04 -4.00
CA LEU A 178 6.90 11.14 -2.67
C LEU A 178 7.90 10.82 -1.56
N VAL A 179 8.68 9.73 -1.71
CA VAL A 179 9.74 9.37 -0.75
C VAL A 179 10.79 10.47 -0.63
N HIS A 180 11.22 11.06 -1.75
CA HIS A 180 12.19 12.17 -1.74
C HIS A 180 11.62 13.43 -1.08
N SER A 181 10.36 13.76 -1.37
CA SER A 181 9.68 14.94 -0.83
C SER A 181 9.51 14.86 0.68
N LEU A 182 9.18 13.68 1.22
CA LEU A 182 9.07 13.45 2.66
C LEU A 182 10.40 13.66 3.39
N LYS A 183 11.51 13.12 2.85
CA LYS A 183 12.86 13.33 3.43
C LYS A 183 13.26 14.80 3.48
N THR A 184 12.88 15.57 2.45
CA THR A 184 13.18 17.01 2.37
C THR A 184 12.34 17.80 3.37
N ALA A 185 11.06 17.44 3.54
CA ALA A 185 10.16 18.07 4.52
C ALA A 185 10.64 17.86 5.97
N GLU A 186 11.12 16.66 6.32
CA GLU A 186 11.68 16.36 7.64
C GLU A 186 12.95 17.17 7.96
N SER A 187 13.82 17.34 6.96
CA SER A 187 15.07 18.10 7.08
C SER A 187 14.82 19.60 7.33
N ASN A 188 13.81 20.16 6.65
CA ASN A 188 13.42 21.56 6.83
C ASN A 188 12.73 21.83 8.18
N HIS A 189 12.04 20.83 8.75
CA HIS A 189 11.42 20.98 10.07
C HIS A 189 12.46 20.98 11.22
N HIS A 190 13.57 20.24 11.08
CA HIS A 190 14.68 20.25 12.06
C HIS A 190 15.47 21.56 12.06
N SER A 191 15.63 22.24 10.91
CA SER A 191 16.30 23.56 10.82
C SER A 191 15.47 24.75 11.32
N ARG A 192 14.14 24.60 11.48
CA ARG A 192 13.27 25.70 11.98
C ARG A 192 13.09 25.72 13.49
N ASN A 193 13.51 24.66 14.19
CA ASN A 193 13.39 24.50 15.64
C ASN A 193 14.76 24.52 16.37
N SER A 194 15.84 24.89 15.67
CA SER A 194 17.19 25.10 16.22
C SER A 194 17.55 26.58 16.12
#